data_AF-A0AAE3R3R1-F1
#
_entry.id   AF-A0AAE3R3R1-F1
#
_cell.length_a   1.000
_cell.length_b   1.000
_cell.length_c   1.000
_cell.angle_alpha   90.00
_cell.angle_beta   90.00
_cell.angle_gamma   90.00
#
_symmetry.space_group_name_H-M   'P 1'
#
loop_
_entity.id
_entity.type
_entity.pdbx_description
1 polymer ?
#
loop_
_entity_poly.entity_id
_entity_poly.type
_entity_poly.pdbx_seq_one_letter_code
_entity_poly.pdbx_strand_id
1 'polypeptide(L)'
;MAKLKNIIKQLSPEDYDAIYNQLMTSNAEKSAYLLKFMREKQLSDSKIMEQLDVNTNAYYTLRSRLNQKIEEYLLQQMESPRTDLLKKVANITEILFTKKRAIAVATLKKLEKELLDYDLSNELTIIYKSLKKLHINSPDFYNYSQSYNRHVAYMLAIDKAEDLLSEYFKKYGNYTLSGTETEKLELTYLNKEMENVCKLYQSHRLYVYQNCMSIFHRLFVENTEDLDDDQEPIEDVLNNVEKIFQQYNLDTVYYHLKLVFEFLKLEYYTHYKVYKKAEKYFDEVNDAASTLLTNYSLYTYPAQFLFTKIQRHIRLDTEQTMYDENEGLFQDYEADAYDLPKYTGYVVYRAVCCYYSKKYDEAARWVNNLLNEMSLKKYPIAHLEVKLLLALQYCLLNDYELFSQLLNSIQRQIRIMGKDECEHMLVFTKIMKTSLYDSKNGKAAKIRGLIDKLQKINVKGFTVITLIKMDESFVARLSS
;
A
#
# COMPACT_ATOMS: atom_id res chain seq x y z
N MET A 1 11.12 13.28 -8.14
CA MET A 1 12.34 13.99 -8.62
C MET A 1 13.65 13.56 -7.94
N ALA A 2 13.65 13.08 -6.69
CA ALA A 2 14.87 12.65 -5.97
C ALA A 2 15.37 11.23 -6.30
N LYS A 3 14.49 10.33 -6.80
CA LYS A 3 14.81 8.89 -7.03
C LYS A 3 15.99 8.65 -7.97
N LEU A 4 15.97 9.17 -9.20
CA LEU A 4 17.07 8.97 -10.16
C LEU A 4 18.41 9.52 -9.66
N LYS A 5 18.41 10.70 -9.04
CA LYS A 5 19.64 11.31 -8.49
C LYS A 5 20.19 10.50 -7.32
N ASN A 6 19.34 9.90 -6.50
CA ASN A 6 19.74 9.00 -5.41
C ASN A 6 20.27 7.66 -5.96
N ILE A 7 19.59 7.07 -6.94
CA ILE A 7 20.05 5.84 -7.63
C ILE A 7 21.43 6.07 -8.24
N ILE A 8 21.63 7.14 -9.01
CA ILE A 8 22.92 7.47 -9.64
C ILE A 8 24.04 7.66 -8.61
N LYS A 9 23.73 8.24 -7.44
CA LYS A 9 24.70 8.41 -6.35
C LYS A 9 25.05 7.09 -5.64
N GLN A 10 24.13 6.13 -5.66
CA GLN A 10 24.30 4.82 -5.04
C GLN A 10 24.98 3.80 -5.96
N LEU A 11 25.12 4.10 -7.25
CA LEU A 11 25.87 3.26 -8.20
C LEU A 11 27.33 3.11 -7.74
N SER A 12 27.84 1.88 -7.76
CA SER A 12 29.26 1.62 -7.56
C SER A 12 30.10 2.38 -8.62
N PRO A 13 31.38 2.66 -8.36
CA PRO A 13 32.26 3.26 -9.38
C PRO A 13 32.32 2.42 -10.66
N GLU A 14 32.37 1.09 -10.51
CA GLU A 14 32.44 0.13 -11.62
C GLU A 14 31.18 0.15 -12.48
N ASP A 15 29.99 0.13 -11.86
CA ASP A 15 28.71 0.18 -12.59
C ASP A 15 28.51 1.50 -13.33
N TYR A 16 28.94 2.60 -12.73
CA TYR A 16 28.84 3.90 -13.36
C TYR A 16 29.76 4.04 -14.56
N ASP A 17 31.02 3.61 -14.44
CA ASP A 17 31.95 3.66 -15.56
C ASP A 17 31.45 2.77 -16.70
N ALA A 18 30.88 1.61 -16.40
CA ALA A 18 30.28 0.72 -17.39
C ALA A 18 29.07 1.36 -18.11
N ILE A 19 28.11 1.92 -17.37
CA ILE A 19 26.94 2.59 -17.96
C ILE A 19 27.38 3.82 -18.77
N TYR A 20 28.32 4.62 -18.25
CA TYR A 20 28.84 5.79 -18.94
C TYR A 20 29.51 5.42 -20.27
N ASN A 21 30.39 4.40 -20.25
CA ASN A 21 31.07 3.91 -21.44
C ASN A 21 30.10 3.30 -22.46
N GLN A 22 29.06 2.59 -22.00
CA GLN A 22 28.01 2.04 -22.85
C GLN A 22 27.19 3.15 -23.53
N LEU A 23 26.87 4.24 -22.80
CA LEU A 23 26.17 5.39 -23.37
C LEU A 23 27.03 6.12 -24.41
N MET A 24 28.33 6.28 -24.15
CA MET A 24 29.27 6.90 -25.09
C MET A 24 29.45 6.07 -26.36
N THR A 25 29.58 4.75 -26.25
CA THR A 25 29.71 3.84 -27.42
C THR A 25 28.42 3.70 -28.22
N SER A 26 27.26 3.97 -27.61
CA SER A 26 25.94 3.91 -28.27
C SER A 26 25.52 5.23 -28.95
N ASN A 27 26.42 6.18 -29.15
CA ASN A 27 26.12 7.55 -29.63
C ASN A 27 25.07 8.30 -28.77
N ALA A 28 24.96 7.97 -27.47
CA ALA A 28 24.04 8.61 -26.52
C ALA A 28 24.78 9.60 -25.62
N GLU A 29 25.63 10.45 -26.20
CA GLU A 29 26.55 11.35 -25.50
C GLU A 29 25.82 12.28 -24.52
N LYS A 30 24.68 12.87 -24.93
CA LYS A 30 23.90 13.76 -24.05
C LYS A 30 23.38 13.04 -22.79
N SER A 31 23.04 11.76 -22.88
CA SER A 31 22.64 10.95 -21.73
C SER A 31 23.84 10.58 -20.85
N ALA A 32 25.02 10.34 -21.43
CA ALA A 32 26.26 10.11 -20.69
C ALA A 32 26.67 11.36 -19.89
N TYR A 33 26.60 12.54 -20.51
CA TYR A 33 26.89 13.80 -19.83
C TYR A 33 25.84 14.13 -18.76
N LEU A 34 24.56 13.82 -18.98
CA LEU A 34 23.53 13.93 -17.96
C LEU A 34 23.85 13.06 -16.73
N LEU A 35 24.22 11.79 -16.94
CA LEU A 35 24.65 10.87 -15.87
C LEU A 35 25.85 11.43 -15.09
N LYS A 36 26.85 11.96 -15.79
CA LYS A 36 28.03 12.60 -15.19
C LYS A 36 27.68 13.84 -14.37
N PHE A 37 26.87 14.74 -14.92
CA PHE A 37 26.45 15.94 -14.21
C PHE A 37 25.62 15.61 -12.98
N MET A 38 24.76 14.58 -13.02
CA MET A 38 23.96 14.18 -11.86
C MET A 38 24.78 13.51 -10.75
N ARG A 39 25.88 12.80 -11.07
CA ARG A 39 26.77 12.16 -10.10
C ARG A 39 27.79 13.12 -9.50
N GLU A 40 28.53 13.85 -10.33
CA GLU A 40 29.72 14.60 -9.92
C GLU A 40 29.42 16.05 -9.50
N LYS A 41 28.42 16.70 -10.10
CA LYS A 41 28.15 18.12 -9.87
C LYS A 41 26.76 18.30 -9.28
N GLN A 42 26.65 18.95 -8.11
CA GLN A 42 25.35 19.35 -7.57
C GLN A 42 24.76 20.55 -8.33
N LEU A 43 24.67 20.45 -9.66
CA LEU A 43 24.03 21.46 -10.49
C LEU A 43 22.50 21.32 -10.35
N SER A 44 21.82 22.47 -10.44
CA SER A 44 20.37 22.51 -10.60
C SER A 44 19.99 22.05 -12.01
N ASP A 45 18.81 21.44 -12.17
CA ASP A 45 18.29 20.97 -13.45
C ASP A 45 18.35 22.06 -14.54
N SER A 46 18.08 23.32 -14.18
CA SER A 46 18.20 24.49 -15.07
C SER A 46 19.61 24.68 -15.65
N LYS A 47 20.65 24.50 -14.83
CA LYS A 47 22.06 24.61 -15.26
C LYS A 47 22.51 23.41 -16.07
N ILE A 48 21.97 22.23 -15.77
CA ILE A 48 22.24 21.01 -16.53
C ILE A 48 21.63 21.12 -17.94
N MET A 49 20.41 21.66 -18.06
CA MET A 49 19.76 21.91 -19.34
C MET A 49 20.54 22.89 -20.22
N GLU A 50 21.09 23.95 -19.61
CA GLU A 50 21.93 24.93 -20.30
C GLU A 50 23.25 24.30 -20.78
N GLN A 51 23.90 23.47 -19.97
CA GLN A 51 25.15 22.79 -20.36
C GLN A 51 24.97 21.69 -21.41
N LEU A 52 23.78 21.06 -21.45
CA LEU A 52 23.45 20.01 -22.42
C LEU A 52 22.84 20.56 -23.72
N ASP A 53 22.55 21.87 -23.75
CA ASP A 53 21.85 22.56 -24.83
C ASP A 53 20.55 21.82 -25.21
N VAL A 54 19.64 21.71 -24.24
CA VAL A 54 18.35 21.01 -24.39
C VAL A 54 17.21 21.81 -23.77
N ASN A 55 16.05 21.77 -24.44
CA ASN A 55 14.81 22.33 -23.90
C ASN A 55 14.19 21.42 -22.83
N THR A 56 13.19 21.93 -22.12
CA THR A 56 12.53 21.25 -20.99
C THR A 56 12.00 19.86 -21.36
N ASN A 57 11.34 19.73 -22.51
CA ASN A 57 10.75 18.45 -22.96
C ASN A 57 11.83 17.42 -23.31
N ALA A 58 12.89 17.85 -24.01
CA ALA A 58 14.03 17.01 -24.36
C ALA A 58 14.80 16.56 -23.12
N TYR A 59 14.94 17.43 -22.11
CA TYR A 59 15.56 17.08 -20.83
C TYR A 59 14.81 15.98 -20.09
N TYR A 60 13.48 16.08 -19.97
CA TYR A 60 12.68 15.05 -19.31
C TYR A 60 12.68 13.72 -20.07
N THR A 61 12.70 13.77 -21.40
CA THR A 61 12.81 12.56 -22.25
C THR A 61 14.18 11.90 -22.08
N LEU A 62 15.27 12.68 -22.08
CA LEU A 62 16.61 12.18 -21.80
C LEU A 62 16.71 11.56 -20.40
N ARG A 63 16.06 12.17 -19.41
CA ARG A 63 16.04 11.68 -18.03
C ARG A 63 15.29 10.36 -17.89
N SER A 64 14.13 10.24 -18.53
CA SER A 64 13.34 9.00 -18.54
C SER A 64 14.10 7.86 -19.22
N ARG A 65 14.69 8.11 -20.40
CA ARG A 65 15.52 7.12 -21.11
C ARG A 65 16.78 6.72 -20.33
N LEU A 66 17.41 7.68 -19.63
CA LEU A 66 18.55 7.39 -18.77
C LEU A 66 18.14 6.50 -17.59
N ASN A 67 16.99 6.75 -16.97
CA ASN A 67 16.47 5.91 -15.89
C ASN A 67 16.20 4.48 -16.40
N GLN A 68 15.52 4.33 -17.54
CA GLN A 68 15.28 3.01 -18.16
C GLN A 68 16.58 2.27 -18.45
N LYS A 69 17.62 2.93 -19.00
CA LYS A 69 18.91 2.29 -19.25
C LYS A 69 19.65 1.89 -17.99
N ILE A 70 19.57 2.69 -16.92
CA ILE A 70 20.16 2.33 -15.62
C ILE A 70 19.40 1.13 -15.03
N GLU A 71 18.07 1.12 -15.09
CA GLU A 71 17.26 -0.01 -14.67
C GLU A 71 17.56 -1.27 -15.48
N GLU A 72 17.64 -1.19 -16.81
CA GLU A 72 18.04 -2.31 -17.69
C GLU A 72 19.45 -2.83 -17.36
N TYR A 73 20.42 -1.95 -17.16
CA TYR A 73 21.79 -2.34 -16.81
C TYR A 73 21.85 -3.00 -15.43
N LEU A 74 21.16 -2.44 -14.44
CA LEU A 74 21.07 -3.04 -13.10
C LEU A 74 20.36 -4.41 -13.17
N LEU A 75 19.32 -4.55 -13.99
CA LEU A 75 18.64 -5.83 -14.25
C LEU A 75 19.55 -6.85 -14.98
N GLN A 76 20.48 -6.40 -15.83
CA GLN A 76 21.45 -7.26 -16.50
C GLN A 76 22.60 -7.68 -15.58
N GLN A 77 23.11 -6.76 -14.76
CA GLN A 77 24.07 -7.06 -13.68
C GLN A 77 23.43 -7.92 -12.57
N MET A 78 22.10 -7.93 -12.49
CA MET A 78 21.31 -8.90 -11.73
C MET A 78 21.27 -10.31 -12.37
N GLU A 79 22.27 -10.72 -13.17
CA GLU A 79 22.68 -12.13 -13.22
C GLU A 79 23.22 -12.55 -11.85
N SER A 80 22.30 -12.62 -10.89
CA SER A 80 22.54 -13.01 -9.53
C SER A 80 22.89 -14.50 -9.48
N PRO A 81 23.64 -14.95 -8.47
CA PRO A 81 23.83 -16.37 -8.17
C PRO A 81 22.50 -17.15 -8.18
N ARG A 82 21.40 -16.48 -7.81
CA ARG A 82 20.03 -17.01 -7.88
C ARG A 82 19.59 -17.30 -9.31
N THR A 83 19.79 -16.38 -10.26
CA THR A 83 19.45 -16.58 -11.68
C THR A 83 20.21 -17.77 -12.27
N ASP A 84 21.48 -17.93 -11.92
CA ASP A 84 22.29 -19.08 -12.32
C ASP A 84 21.78 -20.39 -11.71
N LEU A 85 21.35 -20.38 -10.45
CA LEU A 85 20.71 -21.53 -9.81
C LEU A 85 19.42 -21.91 -10.52
N LEU A 86 18.56 -20.94 -10.85
CA LEU A 86 17.32 -21.18 -11.59
C LEU A 86 17.58 -21.80 -12.97
N LYS A 87 18.57 -21.28 -13.71
CA LYS A 87 19.00 -21.86 -15.00
C LYS A 87 19.48 -23.32 -14.82
N LYS A 88 20.27 -23.61 -13.78
CA LYS A 88 20.73 -24.98 -13.47
C LYS A 88 19.56 -25.91 -13.11
N VAL A 89 18.58 -25.42 -12.36
CA VAL A 89 17.37 -26.18 -12.00
C VAL A 89 16.51 -26.47 -13.23
N ALA A 90 16.33 -25.50 -14.12
CA ALA A 90 15.60 -25.70 -15.38
C ALA A 90 16.23 -26.80 -16.26
N ASN A 91 17.56 -26.93 -16.22
CA ASN A 91 18.30 -27.93 -16.99
C ASN A 91 18.40 -29.32 -16.31
N ILE A 92 17.74 -29.54 -15.17
CA ILE A 92 17.77 -30.85 -14.47
C ILE A 92 17.32 -31.98 -15.39
N THR A 93 16.26 -31.78 -16.17
CA THR A 93 15.73 -32.80 -17.08
C THR A 93 16.82 -33.26 -18.05
N GLU A 94 17.57 -32.33 -18.63
CA GLU A 94 18.67 -32.65 -19.54
C GLU A 94 19.82 -33.39 -18.82
N ILE A 95 20.16 -32.99 -17.59
CA ILE A 95 21.17 -33.68 -16.77
C ILE A 95 20.77 -35.14 -16.52
N LEU A 96 19.49 -35.41 -16.25
CA LEU A 96 18.97 -36.76 -16.00
C LEU A 96 19.09 -37.67 -17.23
N PHE A 97 18.95 -37.13 -18.44
CA PHE A 97 19.02 -37.90 -19.69
C PHE A 97 20.44 -38.00 -20.28
N THR A 98 21.32 -37.04 -20.01
CA THR A 98 22.64 -36.94 -20.68
C THR A 98 23.83 -37.36 -19.81
N LYS A 99 23.72 -37.31 -18.47
CA LYS A 99 24.84 -37.59 -17.55
C LYS A 99 24.73 -38.98 -16.92
N LYS A 100 25.88 -39.54 -16.54
CA LYS A 100 25.94 -40.80 -15.76
C LYS A 100 25.28 -40.60 -14.39
N ARG A 101 24.57 -41.63 -13.88
CA ARG A 101 23.84 -41.60 -12.59
C ARG A 101 24.63 -41.00 -11.43
N ALA A 102 25.88 -41.41 -11.24
CA ALA A 102 26.72 -40.91 -10.15
C ALA A 102 26.98 -39.38 -10.24
N ILE A 103 27.20 -38.88 -11.46
CA ILE A 103 27.41 -37.45 -11.72
C ILE A 103 26.10 -36.69 -11.51
N ALA A 104 24.98 -37.21 -12.02
CA ALA A 104 23.67 -36.60 -11.83
C ALA A 104 23.29 -36.47 -10.34
N VAL A 105 23.51 -37.52 -9.54
CA VAL A 105 23.27 -37.49 -8.09
C VAL A 105 24.18 -36.47 -7.40
N ALA A 106 25.48 -36.45 -7.72
CA ALA A 106 26.40 -35.48 -7.13
C ALA A 106 26.03 -34.03 -7.45
N THR A 107 25.65 -33.75 -8.70
CA THR A 107 25.18 -32.42 -9.12
C THR A 107 23.89 -32.03 -8.41
N LEU A 108 22.91 -32.93 -8.31
CA LEU A 108 21.63 -32.65 -7.63
C LEU A 108 21.81 -32.41 -6.13
N LYS A 109 22.68 -33.15 -5.44
CA LYS A 109 23.01 -32.92 -4.03
C LYS A 109 23.73 -31.58 -3.81
N LYS A 110 24.58 -31.16 -4.76
CA LYS A 110 25.20 -29.84 -4.72
C LYS A 110 24.15 -28.74 -4.89
N LEU A 111 23.24 -28.90 -5.85
CA LEU A 111 22.12 -27.97 -6.06
C LEU A 111 21.17 -27.94 -4.86
N GLU A 112 20.86 -29.08 -4.24
CA GLU A 112 20.04 -29.16 -3.02
C GLU A 112 20.59 -28.24 -1.92
N LYS A 113 21.90 -28.31 -1.66
CA LYS A 113 22.57 -27.46 -0.67
C LYS A 113 22.52 -25.98 -1.07
N GLU A 114 22.85 -25.67 -2.32
CA GLU A 114 22.80 -24.29 -2.82
C GLU A 114 21.36 -23.72 -2.72
N LEU A 115 20.33 -24.47 -3.11
CA LEU A 115 18.94 -23.99 -3.02
C LEU A 115 18.47 -23.79 -1.57
N LEU A 116 18.92 -24.62 -0.62
CA LEU A 116 18.67 -24.42 0.81
C LEU A 116 19.33 -23.14 1.33
N ASP A 117 20.57 -22.86 0.90
CA ASP A 117 21.31 -21.68 1.31
C ASP A 117 20.66 -20.37 0.80
N TYR A 118 19.95 -20.42 -0.34
CA TYR A 118 19.21 -19.28 -0.92
C TYR A 118 17.69 -19.29 -0.64
N ASP A 119 17.20 -20.21 0.21
CA ASP A 119 15.78 -20.40 0.54
C ASP A 119 14.82 -20.55 -0.68
N LEU A 120 15.30 -21.27 -1.71
CA LEU A 120 14.56 -21.55 -2.95
C LEU A 120 13.72 -22.82 -2.83
N SER A 121 12.69 -22.75 -1.98
CA SER A 121 11.86 -23.89 -1.62
C SER A 121 11.05 -24.48 -2.79
N ASN A 122 10.63 -23.66 -3.77
CA ASN A 122 9.90 -24.10 -4.96
C ASN A 122 10.77 -25.03 -5.83
N GLU A 123 11.98 -24.58 -6.13
CA GLU A 123 12.96 -25.28 -6.94
C GLU A 123 13.46 -26.55 -6.26
N LEU A 124 13.54 -26.54 -4.93
CA LEU A 124 13.97 -27.68 -4.13
C LEU A 124 13.01 -28.88 -4.28
N THR A 125 11.73 -28.63 -4.53
CA THR A 125 10.75 -29.69 -4.86
C THR A 125 11.12 -30.46 -6.13
N ILE A 126 11.66 -29.77 -7.14
CA ILE A 126 12.12 -30.38 -8.41
C ILE A 126 13.35 -31.26 -8.15
N ILE A 127 14.27 -30.80 -7.29
CA ILE A 127 15.45 -31.55 -6.88
C ILE A 127 15.04 -32.84 -6.15
N TYR A 128 14.18 -32.76 -5.13
CA TYR A 128 13.75 -33.95 -4.39
C TYR A 128 12.98 -34.95 -5.26
N LYS A 129 12.13 -34.47 -6.17
CA LYS A 129 11.45 -35.33 -7.15
C LYS A 129 12.46 -36.09 -8.01
N SER A 130 13.53 -35.42 -8.43
CA SER A 130 14.57 -35.99 -9.30
C SER A 130 15.46 -36.97 -8.55
N LEU A 131 15.90 -36.62 -7.33
CA LEU A 131 16.67 -37.49 -6.44
C LEU A 131 15.87 -38.75 -6.07
N LYS A 132 14.58 -38.61 -5.72
CA LYS A 132 13.67 -39.74 -5.48
C LYS A 132 13.66 -40.73 -6.65
N LYS A 133 13.56 -40.25 -7.89
CA LYS A 133 13.58 -41.12 -9.09
C LYS A 133 14.91 -41.83 -9.27
N LEU A 134 16.03 -41.11 -9.13
CA LEU A 134 17.38 -41.68 -9.26
C LEU A 134 17.71 -42.71 -8.16
N HIS A 135 17.03 -42.62 -7.02
CA HIS A 135 17.24 -43.50 -5.87
C HIS A 135 16.22 -44.63 -5.76
N ILE A 136 15.36 -44.87 -6.76
CA ILE A 136 14.23 -45.85 -6.70
C ILE A 136 14.62 -47.26 -6.22
N ASN A 137 15.81 -47.74 -6.57
CA ASN A 137 16.33 -49.05 -6.18
C ASN A 137 17.36 -48.98 -5.04
N SER A 138 17.32 -47.92 -4.22
CA SER A 138 18.26 -47.72 -3.11
C SER A 138 17.53 -47.35 -1.82
N PRO A 139 18.12 -47.61 -0.64
CA PRO A 139 17.52 -47.24 0.66
C PRO A 139 17.19 -45.75 0.77
N ASP A 140 17.95 -44.89 0.10
CA ASP A 140 17.75 -43.43 0.06
C ASP A 140 16.42 -43.01 -0.60
N PHE A 141 15.74 -43.91 -1.33
CA PHE A 141 14.42 -43.65 -1.91
C PHE A 141 13.43 -43.13 -0.87
N TYR A 142 13.39 -43.78 0.29
CA TYR A 142 12.43 -43.46 1.34
C TYR A 142 12.69 -42.05 1.89
N ASN A 143 13.95 -41.72 2.16
CA ASN A 143 14.36 -40.41 2.66
C ASN A 143 13.95 -39.30 1.68
N TYR A 144 14.31 -39.42 0.40
CA TYR A 144 13.93 -38.42 -0.60
C TYR A 144 12.43 -38.40 -0.90
N SER A 145 11.72 -39.52 -0.73
CA SER A 145 10.26 -39.52 -0.83
C SER A 145 9.61 -38.75 0.32
N GLN A 146 10.13 -38.88 1.54
CA GLN A 146 9.64 -38.10 2.69
C GLN A 146 9.97 -36.60 2.53
N SER A 147 11.20 -36.26 2.13
CA SER A 147 11.58 -34.86 1.87
C SER A 147 10.73 -34.21 0.78
N TYR A 148 10.45 -34.94 -0.31
CA TYR A 148 9.56 -34.49 -1.37
C TYR A 148 8.14 -34.24 -0.84
N ASN A 149 7.54 -35.21 -0.15
CA ASN A 149 6.17 -35.07 0.36
C ASN A 149 6.06 -33.90 1.36
N ARG A 150 7.06 -33.74 2.24
CA ARG A 150 7.12 -32.61 3.19
C ARG A 150 7.19 -31.27 2.47
N HIS A 151 8.01 -31.14 1.43
CA HIS A 151 8.13 -29.89 0.67
C HIS A 151 6.87 -29.58 -0.14
N VAL A 152 6.23 -30.59 -0.75
CA VAL A 152 4.95 -30.40 -1.44
C VAL A 152 3.89 -29.88 -0.47
N ALA A 153 3.78 -30.48 0.73
CA ALA A 153 2.80 -30.06 1.71
C ALA A 153 3.09 -28.65 2.27
N TYR A 154 4.37 -28.30 2.43
CA TYR A 154 4.81 -26.96 2.80
C TYR A 154 4.47 -25.91 1.73
N MET A 155 4.70 -26.20 0.45
CA MET A 155 4.33 -25.29 -0.65
C MET A 155 2.82 -25.05 -0.70
N LEU A 156 2.01 -26.11 -0.55
CA LEU A 156 0.56 -25.97 -0.47
C LEU A 156 0.11 -25.10 0.72
N ALA A 157 0.83 -25.16 1.84
CA ALA A 157 0.54 -24.31 2.99
C ALA A 157 0.90 -22.84 2.72
N ILE A 158 2.01 -22.57 2.02
CA ILE A 158 2.39 -21.22 1.59
C ILE A 158 1.35 -20.66 0.63
N ASP A 159 0.99 -21.40 -0.42
CA ASP A 159 0.01 -20.97 -1.42
C ASP A 159 -1.33 -20.64 -0.73
N LYS A 160 -1.78 -21.51 0.18
CA LYS A 160 -3.00 -21.28 0.96
C LYS A 160 -2.89 -20.05 1.86
N ALA A 161 -1.73 -19.79 2.47
CA ALA A 161 -1.52 -18.59 3.26
C ALA A 161 -1.56 -17.32 2.39
N GLU A 162 -0.94 -17.32 1.21
CA GLU A 162 -1.00 -16.18 0.27
C GLU A 162 -2.42 -15.90 -0.22
N ASP A 163 -3.19 -16.95 -0.52
CA ASP A 163 -4.60 -16.85 -0.88
C ASP A 163 -5.43 -16.24 0.25
N LEU A 164 -5.24 -16.73 1.49
CA LEU A 164 -5.92 -16.20 2.67
C LEU A 164 -5.56 -14.74 2.93
N LEU A 165 -4.30 -14.37 2.76
CA LEU A 165 -3.83 -12.99 2.91
C LEU A 165 -4.52 -12.05 1.91
N SER A 166 -4.55 -12.46 0.64
CA SER A 166 -5.17 -11.71 -0.44
C SER A 166 -6.69 -11.60 -0.25
N GLU A 167 -7.35 -12.70 0.13
CA GLU A 167 -8.78 -12.72 0.41
C GLU A 167 -9.13 -11.83 1.60
N TYR A 168 -8.33 -11.87 2.66
CA TYR A 168 -8.52 -11.03 3.85
C TYR A 168 -8.51 -9.55 3.49
N PHE A 169 -7.51 -9.04 2.78
CA PHE A 169 -7.44 -7.62 2.46
C PHE A 169 -8.51 -7.17 1.46
N LYS A 170 -8.91 -8.06 0.54
CA LYS A 170 -10.09 -7.84 -0.31
C LYS A 170 -11.36 -7.70 0.53
N LYS A 171 -11.58 -8.59 1.51
CA LYS A 171 -12.72 -8.50 2.42
C LYS A 171 -12.65 -7.29 3.34
N TYR A 172 -11.45 -6.91 3.78
CA TYR A 172 -11.24 -5.73 4.62
C TYR A 172 -11.64 -4.44 3.89
N GLY A 173 -11.37 -4.34 2.58
CA GLY A 173 -11.87 -3.22 1.79
C GLY A 173 -13.42 -3.11 1.83
N ASN A 174 -14.13 -4.23 1.73
CA ASN A 174 -15.59 -4.23 1.87
C ASN A 174 -16.03 -3.81 3.28
N TYR A 175 -15.37 -4.38 4.30
CA TYR A 175 -15.62 -4.05 5.70
C TYR A 175 -15.40 -2.57 5.98
N THR A 176 -14.37 -1.97 5.39
CA THR A 176 -14.11 -0.53 5.52
C THR A 176 -15.33 0.27 5.07
N LEU A 177 -15.90 -0.04 3.89
CA LEU A 177 -17.05 0.69 3.33
C LEU A 177 -18.38 0.37 4.02
N SER A 178 -18.55 -0.85 4.57
CA SER A 178 -19.83 -1.28 5.16
C SER A 178 -19.91 -1.05 6.67
N GLY A 179 -18.80 -1.29 7.40
CA GLY A 179 -18.73 -1.30 8.87
C GLY A 179 -19.57 -2.40 9.53
N THR A 180 -20.03 -3.43 8.81
CA THR A 180 -20.97 -4.41 9.35
C THR A 180 -20.31 -5.48 10.23
N GLU A 181 -21.00 -5.90 11.30
CA GLU A 181 -20.52 -6.96 12.21
C GLU A 181 -20.37 -8.32 11.50
N THR A 182 -21.17 -8.59 10.46
CA THR A 182 -21.03 -9.81 9.65
C THR A 182 -19.68 -9.85 8.94
N GLU A 183 -19.29 -8.76 8.27
CA GLU A 183 -18.00 -8.70 7.59
C GLU A 183 -16.84 -8.68 8.59
N LYS A 184 -16.99 -8.06 9.77
CA LYS A 184 -16.03 -8.17 10.88
C LYS A 184 -15.83 -9.62 11.31
N LEU A 185 -16.91 -10.38 11.47
CA LEU A 185 -16.86 -11.79 11.84
C LEU A 185 -16.15 -12.63 10.76
N GLU A 186 -16.42 -12.38 9.48
CA GLU A 186 -15.71 -13.02 8.37
C GLU A 186 -14.20 -12.77 8.41
N LEU A 187 -13.77 -11.53 8.67
CA LEU A 187 -12.36 -11.19 8.83
C LEU A 187 -11.72 -11.92 10.03
N THR A 188 -12.47 -12.07 11.11
CA THR A 188 -12.02 -12.80 12.31
C THR A 188 -11.82 -14.28 12.00
N TYR A 189 -12.72 -14.89 11.22
CA TYR A 189 -12.56 -16.27 10.78
C TYR A 189 -11.36 -16.47 9.84
N LEU A 190 -11.14 -15.55 8.90
CA LEU A 190 -9.96 -15.61 8.01
C LEU A 190 -8.65 -15.51 8.80
N ASN A 191 -8.58 -14.61 9.79
CA ASN A 191 -7.41 -14.51 10.67
C ASN A 191 -7.16 -15.81 11.45
N LYS A 192 -8.21 -16.42 12.00
CA LYS A 192 -8.10 -17.73 12.68
C LYS A 192 -7.72 -18.86 11.73
N GLU A 193 -8.22 -18.86 10.49
CA GLU A 193 -7.83 -19.85 9.48
C GLU A 193 -6.34 -19.71 9.12
N MET A 194 -5.85 -18.48 8.94
CA MET A 194 -4.44 -18.19 8.71
C MET A 194 -3.57 -18.72 9.86
N GLU A 195 -3.94 -18.46 11.12
CA GLU A 195 -3.23 -18.99 12.29
C GLU A 195 -3.19 -20.53 12.29
N ASN A 196 -4.30 -21.18 11.94
CA ASN A 196 -4.37 -22.64 11.88
C ASN A 196 -3.45 -23.20 10.78
N VAL A 197 -3.42 -22.59 9.60
CA VAL A 197 -2.52 -22.99 8.50
C VAL A 197 -1.06 -22.83 8.91
N CYS A 198 -0.71 -21.71 9.56
CA CYS A 198 0.66 -21.43 9.97
C CYS A 198 1.14 -22.31 11.13
N LYS A 199 0.23 -22.78 12.00
CA LYS A 199 0.56 -23.76 13.07
C LYS A 199 0.97 -25.14 12.55
N LEU A 200 0.60 -25.50 11.31
CA LEU A 200 0.95 -26.80 10.72
C LEU A 200 2.45 -26.94 10.42
N TYR A 201 3.15 -25.82 10.16
CA TYR A 201 4.55 -25.81 9.77
C TYR A 201 5.31 -24.65 10.41
N GLN A 202 6.42 -24.95 11.07
CA GLN A 202 7.37 -23.93 11.50
C GLN A 202 8.12 -23.38 10.29
N SER A 203 7.70 -22.20 9.82
CA SER A 203 8.32 -21.49 8.69
C SER A 203 8.34 -20.00 8.98
N HIS A 204 9.50 -19.39 8.72
CA HIS A 204 9.66 -17.93 8.80
C HIS A 204 8.78 -17.22 7.74
N ARG A 205 8.55 -17.82 6.57
CA ARG A 205 7.66 -17.24 5.55
C ARG A 205 6.20 -17.25 5.96
N LEU A 206 5.72 -18.38 6.50
CA LEU A 206 4.37 -18.47 7.06
C LEU A 206 4.20 -17.50 8.24
N TYR A 207 5.21 -17.39 9.11
CA TYR A 207 5.21 -16.42 10.21
C TYR A 207 5.09 -14.98 9.70
N VAL A 208 5.86 -14.59 8.67
CA VAL A 208 5.77 -13.24 8.08
C VAL A 208 4.38 -12.98 7.51
N TYR A 209 3.81 -13.90 6.72
CA TYR A 209 2.49 -13.72 6.12
C TYR A 209 1.36 -13.66 7.15
N GLN A 210 1.41 -14.54 8.16
CA GLN A 210 0.49 -14.50 9.29
C GLN A 210 0.51 -13.14 9.97
N ASN A 211 1.70 -12.59 10.22
CA ASN A 211 1.85 -11.35 10.96
C ASN A 211 1.54 -10.10 10.12
N CYS A 212 1.65 -10.16 8.78
CA CYS A 212 1.07 -9.12 7.93
C CYS A 212 -0.43 -8.96 8.21
N MET A 213 -1.16 -10.07 8.31
CA MET A 213 -2.60 -10.10 8.56
C MET A 213 -2.93 -9.77 10.02
N SER A 214 -2.29 -10.47 10.97
CA SER A 214 -2.63 -10.39 12.40
C SER A 214 -2.38 -9.00 12.99
N ILE A 215 -1.25 -8.35 12.65
CA ILE A 215 -0.99 -6.98 13.11
C ILE A 215 -2.08 -6.03 12.59
N PHE A 216 -2.41 -6.11 11.31
CA PHE A 216 -3.43 -5.26 10.72
C PHE A 216 -4.82 -5.53 11.33
N HIS A 217 -5.16 -6.80 11.54
CA HIS A 217 -6.40 -7.23 12.17
C HIS A 217 -6.57 -6.65 13.58
N ARG A 218 -5.51 -6.75 14.40
CA ARG A 218 -5.48 -6.21 15.77
C ARG A 218 -5.62 -4.69 15.80
N LEU A 219 -5.09 -3.98 14.81
CA LEU A 219 -5.13 -2.52 14.74
C LEU A 219 -6.48 -1.95 14.28
N PHE A 220 -7.19 -2.67 13.41
CA PHE A 220 -8.34 -2.10 12.69
C PHE A 220 -9.65 -2.89 12.76
N VAL A 221 -9.64 -4.11 13.33
CA VAL A 221 -10.82 -4.99 13.36
C VAL A 221 -11.18 -5.40 14.78
N GLU A 222 -10.20 -5.88 15.56
CA GLU A 222 -10.41 -6.25 16.96
C GLU A 222 -10.63 -5.01 17.83
N ASN A 223 -11.47 -5.15 18.87
CA ASN A 223 -11.52 -4.13 19.90
C ASN A 223 -10.40 -4.39 20.90
N THR A 224 -9.90 -3.35 21.56
CA THR A 224 -8.90 -3.47 22.62
C THR A 224 -9.33 -4.36 23.79
N GLU A 225 -10.64 -4.59 23.96
CA GLU A 225 -11.23 -5.46 24.97
C GLU A 225 -11.23 -6.95 24.56
N ASP A 226 -11.03 -7.24 23.27
CA ASP A 226 -11.03 -8.60 22.71
C ASP A 226 -9.61 -9.19 22.58
N LEU A 227 -8.57 -8.46 23.04
CA LEU A 227 -7.19 -8.91 22.99
C LEU A 227 -6.98 -10.06 23.98
N ASP A 228 -6.64 -11.23 23.45
CA ASP A 228 -6.26 -12.40 24.24
C ASP A 228 -4.90 -12.16 24.90
N ASP A 229 -4.84 -12.27 26.23
CA ASP A 229 -3.65 -12.02 27.05
C ASP A 229 -2.47 -12.95 26.67
N ASP A 230 -2.75 -14.07 25.99
CA ASP A 230 -1.75 -15.03 25.52
C ASP A 230 -1.11 -14.65 24.16
N GLN A 231 -1.54 -13.57 23.50
CA GLN A 231 -0.97 -13.14 22.22
C GLN A 231 0.38 -12.43 22.36
N GLU A 232 1.33 -12.76 21.48
CA GLU A 232 2.61 -12.06 21.39
C GLU A 232 2.40 -10.54 21.17
N PRO A 233 3.09 -9.66 21.92
CA PRO A 233 3.01 -8.22 21.70
C PRO A 233 3.41 -7.82 20.28
N ILE A 234 2.71 -6.86 19.67
CA ILE A 234 3.00 -6.40 18.29
C ILE A 234 4.46 -5.92 18.16
N GLU A 235 5.04 -5.25 19.16
CA GLU A 235 6.44 -4.82 19.10
C GLU A 235 7.41 -6.02 19.01
N ASP A 236 7.14 -7.12 19.72
CA ASP A 236 7.97 -8.32 19.68
C ASP A 236 7.86 -9.03 18.34
N VAL A 237 6.64 -9.13 17.80
CA VAL A 237 6.38 -9.63 16.45
C VAL A 237 7.16 -8.82 15.41
N LEU A 238 7.05 -7.49 15.44
CA LEU A 238 7.76 -6.60 14.52
C LEU A 238 9.28 -6.77 14.62
N ASN A 239 9.81 -6.90 15.83
CA ASN A 239 11.23 -7.16 16.05
C ASN A 239 11.67 -8.53 15.49
N ASN A 240 10.83 -9.55 15.64
CA ASN A 240 11.11 -10.89 15.13
C ASN A 240 11.07 -10.94 13.60
N VAL A 241 10.12 -10.25 12.97
CA VAL A 241 10.09 -10.09 11.49
C VAL A 241 11.33 -9.36 10.99
N GLU A 242 11.77 -8.30 11.67
CA GLU A 242 13.00 -7.59 11.29
C GLU A 242 14.23 -8.51 11.36
N LYS A 243 14.35 -9.37 12.38
CA LYS A 243 15.41 -10.39 12.45
C LYS A 243 15.34 -11.37 11.29
N ILE A 244 14.13 -11.80 10.89
CA ILE A 244 13.94 -12.67 9.73
C ILE A 244 14.42 -11.96 8.46
N PHE A 245 14.03 -10.71 8.23
CA PHE A 245 14.47 -9.95 7.05
C PHE A 245 16.00 -9.76 7.01
N GLN A 246 16.64 -9.58 8.17
CA GLN A 246 18.10 -9.48 8.26
C GLN A 246 18.79 -10.83 8.01
N GLN A 247 18.24 -11.92 8.54
CA GLN A 247 18.79 -13.27 8.34
C GLN A 247 18.66 -13.74 6.89
N TYR A 248 17.55 -13.39 6.23
CA TYR A 248 17.21 -13.78 4.86
C TYR A 248 17.27 -12.57 3.92
N ASN A 249 18.34 -11.77 4.02
CA ASN A 249 18.51 -10.51 3.29
C ASN A 249 18.59 -10.64 1.75
N LEU A 250 18.79 -11.85 1.22
CA LEU A 250 18.78 -12.16 -0.21
C LEU A 250 17.39 -12.59 -0.73
N ASP A 251 16.40 -12.75 0.16
CA ASP A 251 15.04 -13.08 -0.24
C ASP A 251 14.34 -11.83 -0.79
N THR A 252 13.97 -11.90 -2.07
CA THR A 252 13.26 -10.85 -2.79
C THR A 252 11.88 -10.56 -2.22
N VAL A 253 11.19 -11.58 -1.71
CA VAL A 253 9.88 -11.40 -1.07
C VAL A 253 10.03 -10.50 0.14
N TYR A 254 11.05 -10.74 0.97
CA TYR A 254 11.31 -9.94 2.17
C TYR A 254 11.80 -8.54 1.86
N TYR A 255 12.60 -8.38 0.81
CA TYR A 255 12.95 -7.06 0.31
C TYR A 255 11.70 -6.22 -0.01
N HIS A 256 10.70 -6.80 -0.68
CA HIS A 256 9.46 -6.10 -1.01
C HIS A 256 8.52 -5.94 0.20
N LEU A 257 8.38 -6.98 1.03
CA LEU A 257 7.53 -6.92 2.23
C LEU A 257 8.04 -5.97 3.29
N LYS A 258 9.31 -5.54 3.24
CA LYS A 258 9.81 -4.50 4.11
C LYS A 258 8.94 -3.24 4.07
N LEU A 259 8.51 -2.80 2.88
CA LEU A 259 7.62 -1.64 2.75
C LEU A 259 6.27 -1.85 3.46
N VAL A 260 5.71 -3.06 3.39
CA VAL A 260 4.48 -3.42 4.11
C VAL A 260 4.68 -3.31 5.62
N PHE A 261 5.82 -3.78 6.14
CA PHE A 261 6.12 -3.70 7.56
C PHE A 261 6.46 -2.28 8.02
N GLU A 262 7.09 -1.44 7.19
CA GLU A 262 7.25 -0.01 7.52
C GLU A 262 5.88 0.70 7.59
N PHE A 263 4.96 0.35 6.69
CA PHE A 263 3.56 0.78 6.76
C PHE A 263 2.86 0.29 8.04
N LEU A 264 3.00 -0.99 8.41
CA LEU A 264 2.41 -1.53 9.64
C LEU A 264 3.02 -0.89 10.90
N LYS A 265 4.32 -0.60 10.93
CA LYS A 265 4.98 0.15 12.02
C LYS A 265 4.39 1.56 12.13
N LEU A 266 4.21 2.26 11.00
CA LEU A 266 3.57 3.58 10.95
C LEU A 266 2.15 3.53 11.54
N GLU A 267 1.34 2.58 11.09
CA GLU A 267 -0.05 2.43 11.56
C GLU A 267 -0.10 2.04 13.04
N TYR A 268 0.75 1.12 13.49
CA TYR A 268 0.88 0.73 14.90
C TYR A 268 1.15 1.95 15.79
N TYR A 269 2.21 2.71 15.50
CA TYR A 269 2.55 3.88 16.33
C TYR A 269 1.51 5.00 16.21
N THR A 270 0.82 5.12 15.07
CA THR A 270 -0.27 6.09 14.90
C THR A 270 -1.49 5.71 15.73
N HIS A 271 -1.87 4.43 15.71
CA HIS A 271 -2.99 3.87 16.47
C HIS A 271 -2.84 4.14 17.98
N TYR A 272 -1.65 3.87 18.53
CA TYR A 272 -1.33 4.14 19.94
C TYR A 272 -0.91 5.59 20.23
N LYS A 273 -1.03 6.50 19.25
CA LYS A 273 -0.71 7.93 19.36
C LYS A 273 0.73 8.24 19.75
N VAL A 274 1.66 7.32 19.47
CA VAL A 274 3.11 7.49 19.69
C VAL A 274 3.73 8.19 18.48
N TYR A 275 3.26 9.42 18.20
CA TYR A 275 3.54 10.11 16.94
C TYR A 275 5.03 10.32 16.68
N LYS A 276 5.85 10.58 17.71
CA LYS A 276 7.30 10.73 17.55
C LYS A 276 7.98 9.48 16.95
N LYS A 277 7.50 8.27 17.26
CA LYS A 277 7.98 7.04 16.63
C LYS A 277 7.38 6.88 15.22
N ALA A 278 6.09 7.19 15.06
CA ALA A 278 5.39 7.12 13.77
C ALA A 278 6.07 7.95 12.68
N GLU A 279 6.53 9.18 13.01
CA GLU A 279 7.22 10.06 12.06
C GLU A 279 8.47 9.45 11.43
N LYS A 280 9.16 8.52 12.11
CA LYS A 280 10.34 7.85 11.56
C LYS A 280 10.02 6.99 10.34
N TYR A 281 8.79 6.51 10.25
CA TYR A 281 8.33 5.59 9.21
C TYR A 281 7.49 6.32 8.15
N PHE A 282 6.96 7.49 8.48
CA PHE A 282 6.08 8.22 7.57
C PHE A 282 6.76 8.59 6.25
N ASP A 283 7.99 9.12 6.29
CA ASP A 283 8.68 9.60 5.09
C ASP A 283 8.93 8.46 4.10
N GLU A 284 9.37 7.29 4.58
CA GLU A 284 9.61 6.11 3.74
C GLU A 284 8.33 5.60 3.08
N VAL A 285 7.23 5.52 3.84
CA VAL A 285 5.93 5.08 3.32
C VAL A 285 5.33 6.11 2.37
N ASN A 286 5.47 7.41 2.66
CA ASN A 286 4.97 8.50 1.83
C ASN A 286 5.70 8.57 0.49
N ASP A 287 7.02 8.43 0.47
CA ASP A 287 7.82 8.41 -0.77
C ASP A 287 7.52 7.19 -1.67
N ALA A 288 6.97 6.14 -1.07
CA ALA A 288 6.53 4.93 -1.73
C ALA A 288 4.99 4.83 -1.90
N ALA A 289 4.23 5.89 -1.61
CA ALA A 289 2.75 5.83 -1.54
C ALA A 289 2.09 5.31 -2.82
N SER A 290 2.50 5.83 -3.99
CA SER A 290 2.02 5.35 -5.29
C SER A 290 2.34 3.86 -5.49
N THR A 291 3.58 3.46 -5.19
CA THR A 291 4.03 2.07 -5.28
C THR A 291 3.25 1.14 -4.33
N LEU A 292 2.96 1.61 -3.11
CA LEU A 292 2.15 0.89 -2.12
C LEU A 292 0.73 0.63 -2.66
N LEU A 293 0.09 1.67 -3.21
CA LEU A 293 -1.26 1.60 -3.77
C LEU A 293 -1.38 0.73 -5.03
N THR A 294 -0.34 0.69 -5.86
CA THR A 294 -0.34 -0.11 -7.09
C THR A 294 -0.03 -1.59 -6.83
N ASN A 295 0.97 -1.89 -5.99
CA ASN A 295 1.58 -3.23 -5.99
C ASN A 295 1.26 -4.08 -4.75
N TYR A 296 0.73 -3.51 -3.67
CA TYR A 296 0.66 -4.20 -2.37
C TYR A 296 -0.75 -4.52 -1.87
N SER A 297 -1.78 -4.38 -2.71
CA SER A 297 -3.18 -4.73 -2.37
C SER A 297 -3.39 -6.20 -1.97
N LEU A 298 -2.45 -7.09 -2.29
CA LEU A 298 -2.51 -8.51 -1.89
C LEU A 298 -1.96 -8.76 -0.48
N TYR A 299 -1.13 -7.85 0.03
CA TYR A 299 -0.39 -8.02 1.28
C TYR A 299 -0.81 -7.03 2.37
N THR A 300 -1.57 -5.99 2.00
CA THR A 300 -2.11 -4.99 2.92
C THR A 300 -3.30 -4.26 2.32
N TYR A 301 -3.86 -3.29 3.04
CA TYR A 301 -4.86 -2.35 2.53
C TYR A 301 -4.29 -0.93 2.40
N PRO A 302 -3.66 -0.58 1.27
CA PRO A 302 -2.94 0.69 1.08
C PRO A 302 -3.78 1.95 1.23
N ALA A 303 -5.09 1.89 0.97
CA ALA A 303 -5.96 3.06 1.10
C ALA A 303 -6.05 3.58 2.55
N GLN A 304 -5.76 2.74 3.55
CA GLN A 304 -5.65 3.17 4.94
C GLN A 304 -4.56 4.24 5.14
N PHE A 305 -3.43 4.10 4.45
CA PHE A 305 -2.35 5.08 4.51
C PHE A 305 -2.80 6.48 4.09
N LEU A 306 -3.71 6.58 3.10
CA LEU A 306 -4.22 7.88 2.63
C LEU A 306 -5.02 8.60 3.73
N PHE A 307 -5.78 7.87 4.53
CA PHE A 307 -6.49 8.43 5.68
C PHE A 307 -5.53 8.82 6.79
N THR A 308 -4.55 7.96 7.10
CA THR A 308 -3.47 8.24 8.05
C THR A 308 -2.68 9.50 7.66
N LYS A 309 -2.40 9.67 6.36
CA LYS A 309 -1.73 10.85 5.82
C LYS A 309 -2.57 12.11 6.08
N ILE A 310 -3.86 12.11 5.75
CA ILE A 310 -4.75 13.25 6.03
C ILE A 310 -4.74 13.58 7.54
N GLN A 311 -4.93 12.57 8.38
CA GLN A 311 -4.96 12.76 9.84
C GLN A 311 -3.65 13.33 10.38
N ARG A 312 -2.50 12.89 9.84
CA ARG A 312 -1.19 13.47 10.16
C ARG A 312 -1.12 14.94 9.77
N HIS A 313 -1.51 15.30 8.55
CA HIS A 313 -1.49 16.71 8.13
C HIS A 313 -2.43 17.58 8.98
N ILE A 314 -3.59 17.05 9.38
CA ILE A 314 -4.50 17.73 10.31
C ILE A 314 -3.84 17.96 11.66
N ARG A 315 -3.15 16.95 12.19
CA ARG A 315 -2.42 17.05 13.47
C ARG A 315 -1.29 18.08 13.43
N LEU A 316 -0.64 18.22 12.26
CA LEU A 316 0.51 19.10 12.07
C LEU A 316 0.14 20.48 11.52
N ASP A 317 -1.15 20.78 11.31
CA ASP A 317 -1.64 22.02 10.70
C ASP A 317 -1.00 22.31 9.32
N THR A 318 -0.79 21.26 8.52
CA THR A 318 -0.14 21.32 7.18
C THR A 318 -1.05 20.81 6.07
N GLU A 319 -2.37 20.86 6.25
CA GLU A 319 -3.34 20.25 5.35
C GLU A 319 -3.32 20.85 3.93
N GLN A 320 -2.91 22.12 3.81
CA GLN A 320 -2.81 22.83 2.54
C GLN A 320 -1.68 22.29 1.65
N THR A 321 -0.62 21.69 2.21
CA THR A 321 0.52 21.21 1.40
C THR A 321 0.21 19.94 0.64
N MET A 322 -0.79 19.17 1.09
CA MET A 322 -1.13 17.86 0.52
C MET A 322 -1.47 17.93 -0.97
N TYR A 323 -2.11 19.01 -1.43
CA TYR A 323 -2.49 19.13 -2.83
C TYR A 323 -1.26 19.19 -3.74
N ASP A 324 -0.29 20.04 -3.41
CA ASP A 324 0.93 20.20 -4.22
C ASP A 324 1.84 18.96 -4.13
N GLU A 325 1.88 18.29 -2.97
CA GLU A 325 2.59 17.03 -2.80
C GLU A 325 2.04 15.93 -3.73
N ASN A 326 0.72 15.88 -3.89
CA ASN A 326 0.04 14.85 -4.68
C ASN A 326 0.36 14.94 -6.18
N GLU A 327 0.60 16.14 -6.71
CA GLU A 327 0.99 16.34 -8.12
C GLU A 327 2.29 15.61 -8.46
N GLY A 328 3.23 15.55 -7.51
CA GLY A 328 4.49 14.80 -7.67
C GLY A 328 4.38 13.33 -7.30
N LEU A 329 3.61 12.99 -6.26
CA LEU A 329 3.52 11.62 -5.73
C LEU A 329 2.68 10.68 -6.61
N PHE A 330 1.63 11.21 -7.26
CA PHE A 330 0.65 10.42 -8.01
C PHE A 330 0.66 10.72 -9.51
N GLN A 331 1.74 11.31 -10.03
CA GLN A 331 1.85 11.67 -11.45
C GLN A 331 1.62 10.47 -12.39
N ASP A 332 2.19 9.32 -12.04
CA ASP A 332 2.13 8.08 -12.84
C ASP A 332 1.22 7.02 -12.18
N TYR A 333 0.41 7.40 -11.20
CA TYR A 333 -0.47 6.46 -10.51
C TYR A 333 -1.79 6.27 -11.27
N GLU A 334 -2.03 5.03 -11.71
CA GLU A 334 -3.30 4.62 -12.29
C GLU A 334 -4.16 3.91 -11.23
N ALA A 335 -5.34 4.47 -10.97
CA ALA A 335 -6.26 3.92 -10.00
C ALA A 335 -7.10 2.79 -10.63
N ASP A 336 -7.13 1.63 -9.96
CA ASP A 336 -7.93 0.48 -10.39
C ASP A 336 -9.39 0.62 -9.93
N ALA A 337 -10.29 0.91 -10.87
CA ALA A 337 -11.72 1.04 -10.60
C ALA A 337 -12.40 -0.29 -10.21
N TYR A 338 -11.82 -1.45 -10.54
CA TYR A 338 -12.37 -2.75 -10.13
C TYR A 338 -12.16 -3.04 -8.64
N ASP A 339 -11.13 -2.46 -8.05
CA ASP A 339 -10.92 -2.41 -6.61
C ASP A 339 -11.68 -1.22 -5.99
N LEU A 340 -13.01 -1.36 -5.93
CA LEU A 340 -13.93 -0.30 -5.53
C LEU A 340 -13.59 0.35 -4.17
N PRO A 341 -13.26 -0.38 -3.09
CA PRO A 341 -12.85 0.24 -1.82
C PRO A 341 -11.60 1.11 -1.94
N LYS A 342 -10.55 0.60 -2.59
CA LYS A 342 -9.30 1.34 -2.80
C LYS A 342 -9.52 2.57 -3.68
N TYR A 343 -10.25 2.41 -4.78
CA TYR A 343 -10.61 3.50 -5.69
C TYR A 343 -11.39 4.60 -4.96
N THR A 344 -12.41 4.20 -4.18
CA THR A 344 -13.22 5.14 -3.37
C THR A 344 -12.36 5.88 -2.37
N GLY A 345 -11.47 5.19 -1.66
CA GLY A 345 -10.54 5.79 -0.71
C GLY A 345 -9.60 6.81 -1.37
N TYR A 346 -9.06 6.48 -2.54
CA TYR A 346 -8.19 7.37 -3.32
C TYR A 346 -8.93 8.63 -3.81
N VAL A 347 -10.12 8.49 -4.40
CA VAL A 347 -10.90 9.66 -4.85
C VAL A 347 -11.26 10.55 -3.68
N VAL A 348 -11.72 9.98 -2.56
CA VAL A 348 -12.05 10.76 -1.36
C VAL A 348 -10.81 11.48 -0.83
N TYR A 349 -9.66 10.81 -0.79
CA TYR A 349 -8.40 11.44 -0.42
C TYR A 349 -8.08 12.65 -1.32
N ARG A 350 -8.17 12.49 -2.64
CA ARG A 350 -7.95 13.59 -3.60
C ARG A 350 -8.92 14.75 -3.38
N ALA A 351 -10.20 14.45 -3.19
CA ALA A 351 -11.23 15.46 -2.93
C ALA A 351 -10.99 16.22 -1.62
N VAL A 352 -10.56 15.54 -0.56
CA VAL A 352 -10.21 16.18 0.72
C VAL A 352 -8.96 17.06 0.59
N CYS A 353 -7.94 16.64 -0.19
CA CYS A 353 -6.78 17.48 -0.48
C CYS A 353 -7.17 18.76 -1.23
N CYS A 354 -8.07 18.65 -2.21
CA CYS A 354 -8.63 19.80 -2.93
C CYS A 354 -9.40 20.73 -1.99
N TYR A 355 -10.21 20.17 -1.09
CA TYR A 355 -10.95 20.91 -0.07
C TYR A 355 -10.02 21.76 0.82
N TYR A 356 -8.93 21.18 1.33
CA TYR A 356 -7.99 21.92 2.18
C TYR A 356 -7.25 23.02 1.41
N SER A 357 -7.08 22.86 0.10
CA SER A 357 -6.52 23.88 -0.80
C SER A 357 -7.57 24.87 -1.33
N LYS A 358 -8.79 24.85 -0.80
CA LYS A 358 -9.93 25.70 -1.19
C LYS A 358 -10.35 25.57 -2.65
N LYS A 359 -9.97 24.48 -3.32
CA LYS A 359 -10.38 24.13 -4.68
C LYS A 359 -11.68 23.31 -4.64
N TYR A 360 -12.76 23.93 -4.14
CA TYR A 360 -14.03 23.24 -3.87
C TYR A 360 -14.71 22.73 -5.14
N ASP A 361 -14.52 23.41 -6.28
CA ASP A 361 -15.01 23.01 -7.58
C ASP A 361 -14.31 21.75 -8.11
N GLU A 362 -13.00 21.63 -7.89
CA GLU A 362 -12.22 20.44 -8.23
C GLU A 362 -12.58 19.28 -7.29
N ALA A 363 -12.71 19.55 -5.99
CA ALA A 363 -13.18 18.57 -5.01
C ALA A 363 -14.56 18.00 -5.39
N ALA A 364 -15.50 18.86 -5.79
CA ALA A 364 -16.83 18.44 -6.23
C ALA A 364 -16.75 17.58 -7.50
N ARG A 365 -15.88 17.92 -8.46
CA ARG A 365 -15.67 17.12 -9.69
C ARG A 365 -15.17 15.71 -9.39
N TRP A 366 -14.16 15.56 -8.53
CA TRP A 366 -13.68 14.24 -8.11
C TRP A 366 -14.81 13.36 -7.55
N VAL A 367 -15.60 13.91 -6.63
CA VAL A 367 -16.67 13.15 -5.97
C VAL A 367 -17.85 12.87 -6.92
N ASN A 368 -18.24 13.82 -7.76
CA ASN A 368 -19.29 13.60 -8.77
C ASN A 368 -18.92 12.50 -9.76
N ASN A 369 -17.68 12.50 -10.27
CA ASN A 369 -17.22 11.48 -11.20
C ASN A 369 -17.31 10.09 -10.58
N LEU A 370 -16.84 9.93 -9.33
CA LEU A 370 -17.01 8.68 -8.59
C LEU A 370 -18.47 8.23 -8.47
N LEU A 371 -19.38 9.13 -8.11
CA LEU A 371 -20.80 8.80 -7.94
C LEU A 371 -21.52 8.50 -9.28
N ASN A 372 -21.00 8.98 -10.40
CA ASN A 372 -21.54 8.74 -11.74
C ASN A 372 -20.98 7.46 -12.36
N GLU A 373 -19.70 7.17 -12.15
CA GLU A 373 -19.00 6.02 -12.75
C GLU A 373 -19.19 4.74 -11.92
N MET A 374 -19.25 4.87 -10.59
CA MET A 374 -19.25 3.73 -9.67
C MET A 374 -20.54 3.66 -8.85
N SER A 375 -21.08 2.43 -8.71
CA SER A 375 -22.26 2.19 -7.88
C SER A 375 -21.88 1.79 -6.45
N LEU A 376 -21.94 2.76 -5.52
CA LEU A 376 -21.78 2.52 -4.08
C LEU A 376 -23.06 2.02 -3.39
N LYS A 377 -24.12 1.66 -4.14
CA LYS A 377 -25.41 1.23 -3.55
C LYS A 377 -25.32 0.02 -2.61
N LYS A 378 -24.32 -0.85 -2.82
CA LYS A 378 -24.03 -2.00 -1.94
C LYS A 378 -23.49 -1.55 -0.57
N TYR A 379 -22.97 -0.33 -0.46
CA TYR A 379 -22.40 0.25 0.76
C TYR A 379 -23.15 1.55 1.11
N PRO A 380 -24.37 1.47 1.66
CA PRO A 380 -25.22 2.65 1.88
C PRO A 380 -24.58 3.73 2.76
N ILE A 381 -23.85 3.33 3.80
CA ILE A 381 -23.12 4.25 4.70
C ILE A 381 -22.04 5.00 3.92
N ALA A 382 -21.13 4.28 3.24
CA ALA A 382 -20.10 4.92 2.43
C ALA A 382 -20.69 5.81 1.32
N HIS A 383 -21.76 5.39 0.66
CA HIS A 383 -22.46 6.21 -0.33
C HIS A 383 -22.98 7.53 0.25
N LEU A 384 -23.52 7.50 1.47
CA LEU A 384 -23.97 8.71 2.16
C LEU A 384 -22.81 9.61 2.57
N GLU A 385 -21.72 9.06 3.08
CA GLU A 385 -20.51 9.81 3.44
C GLU A 385 -19.91 10.54 2.25
N VAL A 386 -19.78 9.85 1.12
CA VAL A 386 -19.30 10.45 -0.14
C VAL A 386 -20.25 11.57 -0.60
N LYS A 387 -21.57 11.35 -0.51
CA LYS A 387 -22.55 12.41 -0.81
C LYS A 387 -22.49 13.59 0.16
N LEU A 388 -22.22 13.37 1.44
CA LEU A 388 -22.06 14.44 2.42
C LEU A 388 -20.83 15.29 2.11
N LEU A 389 -19.72 14.66 1.70
CA LEU A 389 -18.54 15.38 1.24
C LEU A 389 -18.86 16.25 0.02
N LEU A 390 -19.62 15.74 -0.95
CA LEU A 390 -20.06 16.51 -2.11
C LEU A 390 -21.00 17.66 -1.73
N ALA A 391 -21.96 17.41 -0.84
CA ALA A 391 -22.87 18.44 -0.34
C ALA A 391 -22.12 19.57 0.36
N LEU A 392 -21.06 19.24 1.10
CA LEU A 392 -20.18 20.26 1.70
C LEU A 392 -19.54 21.14 0.61
N GLN A 393 -19.06 20.55 -0.49
CA GLN A 393 -18.47 21.34 -1.58
C GLN A 393 -19.48 22.29 -2.21
N TYR A 394 -20.69 21.81 -2.52
CA TYR A 394 -21.74 22.68 -3.07
C TYR A 394 -22.17 23.78 -2.11
N CYS A 395 -22.22 23.47 -0.81
CA CYS A 395 -22.49 24.47 0.21
C CYS A 395 -21.44 25.60 0.21
N LEU A 396 -20.16 25.25 0.12
CA LEU A 396 -19.05 26.22 0.09
C LEU A 396 -18.92 26.98 -1.23
N LEU A 397 -19.41 26.40 -2.33
CA LEU A 397 -19.52 27.07 -3.63
C LEU A 397 -20.74 27.99 -3.74
N ASN A 398 -21.62 28.01 -2.73
CA ASN A 398 -22.93 28.68 -2.77
C ASN A 398 -23.86 28.15 -3.88
N ASP A 399 -23.66 26.91 -4.35
CA ASP A 399 -24.57 26.25 -5.28
C ASP A 399 -25.74 25.63 -4.49
N TYR A 400 -26.65 26.50 -4.05
CA TYR A 400 -27.73 26.13 -3.16
C TYR A 400 -28.79 25.23 -3.80
N GLU A 401 -28.89 25.23 -5.13
CA GLU A 401 -29.79 24.35 -5.87
C GLU A 401 -29.30 22.90 -5.81
N LEU A 402 -28.05 22.65 -6.25
CA LEU A 402 -27.45 21.32 -6.21
C LEU A 402 -27.29 20.82 -4.76
N PHE A 403 -26.90 21.71 -3.86
CA PHE A 403 -26.85 21.42 -2.42
C PHE A 403 -28.20 20.92 -1.90
N SER A 404 -29.29 21.66 -2.17
CA SER A 404 -30.63 21.30 -1.68
C SER A 404 -31.14 19.99 -2.27
N GLN A 405 -30.90 19.76 -3.57
CA GLN A 405 -31.26 18.50 -4.22
C GLN A 405 -30.55 17.31 -3.58
N LEU A 406 -29.24 17.42 -3.39
CA LEU A 406 -28.42 16.36 -2.80
C LEU A 406 -28.80 16.10 -1.34
N LEU A 407 -29.02 17.17 -0.57
CA LEU A 407 -29.39 17.08 0.84
C LEU A 407 -30.75 16.40 1.04
N ASN A 408 -31.74 16.68 0.19
CA ASN A 408 -33.03 15.99 0.22
C ASN A 408 -32.87 14.50 -0.08
N SER A 409 -32.00 14.13 -1.02
CA SER A 409 -31.65 12.74 -1.32
C SER A 409 -31.04 12.03 -0.10
N ILE A 410 -30.05 12.66 0.54
CA ILE A 410 -29.37 12.16 1.75
C ILE A 410 -30.38 11.97 2.89
N GLN A 411 -31.24 12.97 3.14
CA GLN A 411 -32.22 12.90 4.22
C GLN A 411 -33.26 11.80 4.00
N ARG A 412 -33.67 11.55 2.76
CA ARG A 412 -34.55 10.43 2.43
C ARG A 412 -33.86 9.10 2.72
N GLN A 413 -32.61 8.95 2.33
CA GLN A 413 -31.84 7.71 2.55
C GLN A 413 -31.59 7.44 4.04
N ILE A 414 -31.24 8.46 4.83
CA ILE A 414 -31.11 8.32 6.30
C ILE A 414 -32.43 7.86 6.95
N ARG A 415 -33.59 8.36 6.48
CA ARG A 415 -34.89 7.90 7.00
C ARG A 415 -35.16 6.43 6.72
N ILE A 416 -34.66 5.91 5.59
CA ILE A 416 -34.83 4.51 5.19
C ILE A 416 -33.92 3.60 6.03
N MET A 417 -32.68 4.02 6.28
CA MET A 417 -31.71 3.24 7.05
C MET A 417 -32.00 3.25 8.55
N GLY A 418 -32.53 4.35 9.07
CA GLY A 418 -32.75 4.55 10.50
C GLY A 418 -31.88 5.68 11.02
N LYS A 419 -32.43 6.48 11.94
CA LYS A 419 -31.76 7.68 12.44
C LYS A 419 -30.60 7.35 13.39
N ASP A 420 -30.70 6.24 14.10
CA ASP A 420 -29.74 5.87 15.14
C ASP A 420 -28.41 5.40 14.50
N GLU A 421 -28.46 4.69 13.37
CA GLU A 421 -27.27 4.26 12.62
C GLU A 421 -26.54 5.42 11.90
N CYS A 422 -27.20 6.56 11.73
CA CYS A 422 -26.72 7.70 10.95
C CYS A 422 -26.67 8.99 11.77
N GLU A 423 -26.49 8.91 13.09
CA GLU A 423 -26.58 10.08 13.96
C GLU A 423 -25.57 11.18 13.56
N HIS A 424 -24.33 10.81 13.27
CA HIS A 424 -23.27 11.74 12.84
C HIS A 424 -23.63 12.44 11.54
N MET A 425 -24.17 11.71 10.56
CA MET A 425 -24.65 12.25 9.28
C MET A 425 -25.82 13.23 9.47
N LEU A 426 -26.72 12.94 10.42
CA LEU A 426 -27.83 13.83 10.77
C LEU A 426 -27.35 15.14 11.41
N VAL A 427 -26.35 15.07 12.28
CA VAL A 427 -25.76 16.26 12.88
C VAL A 427 -25.01 17.06 11.83
N PHE A 428 -24.23 16.41 10.96
CA PHE A 428 -23.50 17.08 9.89
C PHE A 428 -24.42 17.75 8.86
N THR A 429 -25.52 17.11 8.47
CA THR A 429 -26.54 17.76 7.62
C THR A 429 -27.20 18.96 8.30
N LYS A 430 -27.39 18.95 9.62
CA LYS A 430 -27.87 20.13 10.36
C LYS A 430 -26.86 21.27 10.39
N ILE A 431 -25.56 20.96 10.47
CA ILE A 431 -24.48 21.95 10.36
C ILE A 431 -24.60 22.66 9.02
N MET A 432 -24.63 21.91 7.91
CA MET A 432 -24.73 22.48 6.57
C MET A 432 -26.07 23.20 6.32
N LYS A 433 -27.21 22.74 6.89
CA LYS A 433 -28.47 23.51 6.80
C LYS A 433 -28.40 24.83 7.55
N THR A 434 -27.59 24.91 8.60
CA THR A 434 -27.50 26.12 9.42
C THR A 434 -26.81 27.26 8.69
N SER A 435 -25.94 26.97 7.71
CA SER A 435 -25.32 28.00 6.88
C SER A 435 -26.35 28.77 6.05
N LEU A 436 -27.42 28.10 5.59
CA LEU A 436 -28.45 28.67 4.71
C LEU A 436 -29.42 29.67 5.38
N TYR A 437 -29.55 29.69 6.71
CA TYR A 437 -30.54 30.58 7.35
C TYR A 437 -30.15 32.06 7.20
N ASP A 438 -31.09 32.99 6.99
CA ASP A 438 -30.73 34.41 6.80
C ASP A 438 -30.39 35.17 8.10
N SER A 439 -30.68 34.60 9.27
CA SER A 439 -30.41 35.25 10.56
C SER A 439 -28.91 35.28 10.88
N LYS A 440 -28.24 36.41 10.62
CA LYS A 440 -26.80 36.59 10.91
C LYS A 440 -26.44 36.41 12.39
N ASN A 441 -27.35 36.76 13.31
CA ASN A 441 -27.10 36.66 14.74
C ASN A 441 -27.23 35.20 15.22
N GLY A 442 -26.10 34.60 15.60
CA GLY A 442 -26.06 33.29 16.27
C GLY A 442 -25.78 32.07 15.38
N LYS A 443 -25.57 32.22 14.06
CA LYS A 443 -25.21 31.08 13.18
C LYS A 443 -23.97 30.34 13.68
N ALA A 444 -22.89 31.07 13.90
CA ALA A 444 -21.61 30.51 14.33
C ALA A 444 -21.76 29.77 15.68
N ALA A 445 -22.49 30.34 16.63
CA ALA A 445 -22.75 29.70 17.93
C ALA A 445 -23.55 28.39 17.78
N LYS A 446 -24.56 28.36 16.89
CA LYS A 446 -25.34 27.16 16.61
C LYS A 446 -24.52 26.08 15.89
N ILE A 447 -23.67 26.47 14.95
CA ILE A 447 -22.75 25.55 14.25
C ILE A 447 -21.77 24.94 15.27
N ARG A 448 -21.17 25.75 16.14
CA ARG A 448 -20.29 25.24 17.22
C ARG A 448 -20.98 24.21 18.11
N GLY A 449 -22.18 24.52 18.60
CA GLY A 449 -22.93 23.57 19.42
C GLY A 449 -23.27 22.25 18.71
N LEU A 450 -23.42 22.26 17.39
CA LEU A 450 -23.60 21.04 16.59
C LEU A 450 -22.27 20.29 16.38
N ILE A 451 -21.15 20.98 16.21
CA ILE A 451 -19.81 20.37 16.14
C ILE A 451 -19.48 19.68 17.47
N ASP A 452 -19.74 20.34 18.61
CA ASP A 452 -19.55 19.74 19.94
C ASP A 452 -20.40 18.48 20.14
N LYS A 453 -21.61 18.46 19.55
CA LYS A 453 -22.44 17.25 19.55
C LYS A 453 -21.81 16.17 18.68
N LEU A 454 -21.35 16.51 17.48
CA LEU A 454 -20.76 15.56 16.54
C LEU A 454 -19.51 14.88 17.11
N GLN A 455 -18.64 15.63 17.80
CA GLN A 455 -17.43 15.10 18.43
C GLN A 455 -17.69 14.06 19.54
N LYS A 456 -18.90 14.04 20.11
CA LYS A 456 -19.31 13.07 21.14
C LYS A 456 -19.87 11.77 20.55
N ILE A 457 -20.14 11.73 19.24
CA ILE A 457 -20.69 10.54 18.58
C ILE A 457 -19.53 9.63 18.24
N ASN A 458 -19.58 8.38 18.70
CA ASN A 458 -18.64 7.36 18.28
C ASN A 458 -19.03 6.88 16.88
N VAL A 459 -18.17 7.12 15.89
CA VAL A 459 -18.42 6.75 14.50
C VAL A 459 -17.50 5.60 14.11
N LYS A 460 -18.06 4.53 13.54
CA LYS A 460 -17.32 3.35 13.07
C LYS A 460 -17.35 3.27 11.55
N GLY A 461 -16.34 2.63 10.97
CA GLY A 461 -16.24 2.38 9.53
C GLY A 461 -15.81 3.60 8.70
N PHE A 462 -16.07 3.54 7.40
CA PHE A 462 -15.72 4.61 6.45
C PHE A 462 -16.48 5.90 6.75
N THR A 463 -15.76 6.90 7.26
CA THR A 463 -16.34 8.11 7.85
C THR A 463 -15.60 9.35 7.36
N VAL A 464 -15.95 9.78 6.15
CA VAL A 464 -15.26 10.85 5.42
C VAL A 464 -15.38 12.19 6.13
N ILE A 465 -16.51 12.47 6.78
CA ILE A 465 -16.71 13.75 7.48
C ILE A 465 -15.69 13.97 8.61
N THR A 466 -15.13 12.90 9.19
CA THR A 466 -14.11 13.00 10.26
C THR A 466 -12.76 13.47 9.75
N LEU A 467 -12.54 13.39 8.43
CA LEU A 467 -11.35 13.89 7.74
C LEU A 467 -11.40 15.40 7.50
N ILE A 468 -12.51 16.06 7.84
CA ILE A 468 -12.70 17.51 7.72
C ILE A 468 -12.48 18.16 9.08
N LYS A 469 -11.48 19.02 9.18
CA LYS A 469 -11.21 19.82 10.36
C LYS A 469 -12.29 20.88 10.55
N MET A 470 -13.11 20.69 11.58
CA MET A 470 -14.24 21.57 11.90
C MET A 470 -13.83 22.65 12.93
N ASP A 471 -12.80 23.42 12.59
CA ASP A 471 -12.26 24.50 13.43
C ASP A 471 -13.00 25.84 13.21
N GLU A 472 -12.50 26.92 13.82
CA GLU A 472 -13.07 28.27 13.63
C GLU A 472 -13.03 28.73 12.17
N SER A 473 -12.07 28.27 11.36
CA SER A 473 -12.03 28.56 9.93
C SER A 473 -13.20 27.92 9.20
N PHE A 474 -13.53 26.68 9.55
CA PHE A 474 -14.72 25.98 9.05
C PHE A 474 -16.02 26.69 9.46
N VAL A 475 -16.15 27.06 10.74
CA VAL A 475 -17.33 27.80 11.24
C VAL A 475 -17.48 29.14 10.52
N ALA A 476 -16.37 29.88 10.34
CA ALA A 476 -16.37 31.15 9.63
C ALA A 476 -16.88 30.98 8.19
N ARG A 477 -16.35 30.01 7.43
CA ARG A 477 -16.78 29.72 6.05
C ARG A 477 -18.26 29.33 5.90
N LEU A 478 -18.83 28.66 6.90
CA LEU A 478 -20.25 28.28 6.87
C LEU A 478 -21.17 29.34 7.47
N SER A 479 -20.63 30.38 8.11
CA SER A 479 -21.41 31.45 8.73
C SER A 479 -21.38 32.77 7.96
N SER A 480 -20.40 32.93 7.06
CA SER A 480 -20.36 33.97 6.03
C SER A 480 -21.52 33.82 5.07
#